data_AF-A0A843FHL0-F1
#
_entry.id   AF-A0A843FHL0-F1
#
_cell.length_a   1.000
_cell.length_b   1.000
_cell.length_c   1.000
_cell.angle_alpha   90.00
_cell.angle_beta   90.00
_cell.angle_gamma   90.00
#
_symmetry.space_group_name_H-M   'P 1'
#
loop_
_entity.id
_entity.type
_entity.pdbx_description
1 polymer ?
#
loop_
_entity_poly.entity_id
_entity_poly.type
_entity_poly.pdbx_seq_one_letter_code
_entity_poly.pdbx_strand_id
1 'polypeptide(L)'
;AEERDLNDSEYLQKLIEAKEDPRDPGGYFIIGGTERVLITLEDLAPNRVMVEYSERYGARVEVAKVFSQKDGYRALTLVEKKKDGMVMVTVPATTSAIPIIALMKALGMESDAEICKVISSNPEMDTIVYANIENSFDKKTYQPNGFHTTEDAIAFLERNFAAGQAKEYRTKKVESILDRSLLPHLGDKKEDRMKKAIYLGRVARSVLELSRGERKEDDKDHYSNKRLKLAGDLMEDLFRTSFNSLMKDLKYQLERNWSRKKGDCRIASSIRPDLLSHKLIHALATGNWVGGRAGVSQLLDRTTNMSSMSHLRRVTSSLTRSQPHFEARDLHSTQWGRLCPSETPEGQNCGLVKNLALITDVSEGLSDSDLMWMIRDCDLQPVNTPGAARVYVNGDLKGSNGNPVKLVSDIREKRRCGLLPYEVNIHYDPEMNEVIINSDEGRLRRPLLVVKDGRTILSRKHIEGIRDGKIRWDDLFREGIIEWIDAEEEENATVLVEPYEVPKRCPCCGRA
;
A
#
# COMPACT_ATOMS: atom_id res chain seq x y z
N ALA A 1 19.67 -9.73 38.92
CA ALA A 1 20.61 -10.27 37.92
C ALA A 1 20.42 -9.43 36.69
N GLU A 2 21.44 -8.67 36.30
CA GLU A 2 21.40 -7.82 35.11
C GLU A 2 21.07 -8.70 33.90
N GLU A 3 20.04 -8.30 33.14
CA GLU A 3 19.63 -8.93 31.89
C GLU A 3 20.77 -8.75 30.87
N ARG A 4 21.78 -9.60 30.93
CA ARG A 4 22.71 -9.74 29.80
C ARG A 4 22.02 -10.56 28.72
N ASP A 5 22.24 -10.18 27.47
CA ASP A 5 21.86 -11.00 26.33
C ASP A 5 22.60 -12.34 26.40
N LEU A 6 21.86 -13.42 26.20
CA LEU A 6 22.40 -14.77 26.22
C LEU A 6 23.23 -15.00 24.95
N ASN A 7 24.36 -15.69 25.12
CA ASN A 7 25.13 -16.20 24.00
C ASN A 7 24.32 -17.30 23.29
N ASP A 8 24.51 -17.51 21.98
CA ASP A 8 23.77 -18.52 21.21
C ASP A 8 23.78 -19.91 21.87
N SER A 9 24.93 -20.35 22.38
CA SER A 9 25.06 -21.63 23.08
C SER A 9 24.23 -21.71 24.37
N GLU A 10 24.16 -20.62 25.12
CA GLU A 10 23.40 -20.55 26.37
C GLU A 10 21.90 -20.52 26.09
N TYR A 11 21.49 -19.83 25.02
CA TYR A 11 20.11 -19.83 24.54
C TYR A 11 19.67 -21.24 24.13
N LEU A 12 20.48 -21.94 23.33
CA LEU A 12 20.20 -23.33 22.92
C LEU A 12 20.08 -24.26 24.14
N GLN A 13 20.95 -24.11 25.14
CA GLN A 13 20.88 -24.93 26.35
C GLN A 13 19.60 -24.67 27.15
N LYS A 14 19.17 -23.40 27.28
CA LYS A 14 17.91 -23.06 27.93
C LYS A 14 16.68 -23.62 27.23
N LEU A 15 16.69 -23.68 25.89
CA LEU A 15 15.61 -24.33 25.14
C LEU A 15 15.49 -25.81 25.50
N ILE A 16 16.63 -26.51 25.58
CA ILE A 16 16.67 -27.93 25.98
C ILE A 16 16.17 -28.09 27.43
N GLU A 17 16.58 -27.21 28.35
CA GLU A 17 16.09 -27.20 29.74
C GLU A 17 14.58 -26.95 29.82
N ALA A 18 14.04 -26.10 28.94
CA ALA A 18 12.61 -25.85 28.77
C ALA A 18 11.88 -26.99 28.03
N LYS A 19 12.59 -28.02 27.55
CA LYS A 19 12.09 -29.15 26.76
C LYS A 19 11.59 -28.78 25.36
N GLU A 20 12.11 -27.70 24.80
CA GLU A 20 11.87 -27.30 23.41
C GLU A 20 12.99 -27.82 22.49
N ASP A 21 12.67 -28.12 21.23
CA ASP A 21 13.67 -28.44 20.21
C ASP A 21 14.30 -27.15 19.69
N PRO A 22 15.63 -26.97 19.77
CA PRO A 22 16.30 -25.78 19.24
C PRO A 22 16.19 -25.58 17.72
N ARG A 23 15.72 -26.60 16.99
CA ARG A 23 15.45 -26.53 15.54
C ARG A 23 14.01 -26.12 15.21
N ASP A 24 13.13 -25.99 16.20
CA ASP A 24 11.79 -25.49 15.95
C ASP A 24 11.87 -24.03 15.47
N PRO A 25 11.26 -23.68 14.32
CA PRO A 25 11.37 -22.34 13.76
C PRO A 25 10.55 -21.28 14.52
N GLY A 26 9.63 -21.67 15.40
CA GLY A 26 8.69 -20.76 16.04
C GLY A 26 7.75 -20.06 15.05
N GLY A 27 7.26 -18.87 15.41
CA GLY A 27 6.42 -18.06 14.54
C GLY A 27 4.93 -18.43 14.53
N TYR A 28 4.46 -19.12 15.57
CA TYR A 28 3.05 -19.52 15.74
C TYR A 28 2.56 -19.25 17.17
N PHE A 29 1.24 -19.28 17.36
CA PHE A 29 0.57 -19.11 18.64
C PHE A 29 0.12 -20.45 19.20
N ILE A 30 0.05 -20.59 20.52
CA ILE A 30 -0.56 -21.76 21.18
C ILE A 30 -1.86 -21.32 21.84
N ILE A 31 -2.99 -21.82 21.34
CA ILE A 31 -4.33 -21.36 21.75
C ILE A 31 -5.19 -22.57 22.08
N GLY A 32 -5.66 -22.64 23.32
CA GLY A 32 -6.44 -23.79 23.80
C GLY A 32 -5.68 -25.11 23.67
N GLY A 33 -4.34 -25.08 23.73
CA GLY A 33 -3.48 -26.26 23.56
C GLY A 33 -3.18 -26.64 22.10
N THR A 34 -3.66 -25.87 21.12
CA THR A 34 -3.40 -26.11 19.69
C THR A 34 -2.46 -25.06 19.12
N GLU A 35 -1.50 -25.50 18.29
CA GLU A 35 -0.59 -24.61 17.56
C GLU A 35 -1.30 -24.00 16.35
N ARG A 36 -1.35 -22.67 16.30
CA ARG A 36 -2.03 -21.92 15.25
C ARG A 36 -1.10 -20.90 14.63
N VAL A 37 -1.02 -20.94 13.31
CA VAL A 37 -0.22 -20.01 12.50
C VAL A 37 -1.13 -18.97 11.86
N LEU A 38 -0.64 -17.74 11.75
CA LEU A 38 -1.27 -16.70 10.94
C LEU A 38 -0.69 -16.75 9.54
N ILE A 39 -1.55 -16.96 8.55
CA ILE A 39 -1.13 -17.03 7.15
C ILE A 39 -1.03 -15.62 6.59
N THR A 40 0.10 -15.35 5.93
CA THR A 40 0.33 -14.09 5.24
C THR A 40 -0.71 -13.89 4.15
N LEU A 41 -1.37 -12.72 4.15
CA LEU A 41 -2.39 -12.39 3.16
C LEU A 41 -1.80 -11.50 2.07
N GLU A 42 -2.00 -11.88 0.81
CA GLU A 42 -1.75 -11.00 -0.33
C GLU A 42 -3.01 -10.14 -0.59
N ASP A 43 -2.83 -8.82 -0.50
CA ASP A 43 -3.85 -7.82 -0.83
C ASP A 43 -3.34 -6.89 -1.95
N LEU A 44 -4.25 -6.24 -2.66
CA LEU A 44 -3.90 -5.13 -3.56
C LEU A 44 -3.30 -3.97 -2.76
N ALA A 45 -2.25 -3.36 -3.30
CA ALA A 45 -1.58 -2.21 -2.71
C ALA A 45 -2.58 -1.08 -2.44
N PRO A 46 -2.68 -0.60 -1.18
CA PRO A 46 -3.53 0.53 -0.86
C PRO A 46 -2.93 1.83 -1.43
N ASN A 47 -3.74 2.90 -1.45
CA ASN A 47 -3.32 4.28 -1.74
C ASN A 47 -2.75 4.53 -3.14
N ARG A 48 -2.93 3.58 -4.07
CA ARG A 48 -2.54 3.70 -5.48
C ARG A 48 -3.75 3.91 -6.38
N VAL A 49 -3.55 4.64 -7.48
CA VAL A 49 -4.54 4.80 -8.55
C VAL A 49 -4.41 3.61 -9.49
N MET A 50 -5.51 2.88 -9.69
CA MET A 50 -5.57 1.75 -10.62
C MET A 50 -6.64 2.02 -11.67
N VAL A 51 -6.26 1.95 -12.94
CA VAL A 51 -7.10 2.29 -14.08
C VAL A 51 -7.42 1.03 -14.89
N GLU A 52 -8.69 0.85 -15.23
CA GLU A 52 -9.22 -0.33 -15.94
C GLU A 52 -10.39 0.05 -16.86
N TYR A 53 -10.65 -0.76 -17.89
CA TYR A 53 -11.91 -0.78 -18.60
C TYR A 53 -12.90 -1.69 -17.87
N SER A 54 -14.04 -1.13 -17.49
CA SER A 54 -15.16 -1.87 -16.93
C SER A 54 -16.22 -2.09 -18.01
N GLU A 55 -16.63 -3.33 -18.23
CA GLU A 55 -17.76 -3.61 -19.12
C GLU A 55 -19.08 -3.45 -18.36
N ARG A 56 -19.91 -2.50 -18.80
CA ARG A 56 -21.29 -2.32 -18.30
C ARG A 56 -22.26 -2.28 -19.47
N TYR A 57 -23.26 -3.16 -19.45
CA TYR A 57 -24.30 -3.25 -20.49
C TYR A 57 -23.72 -3.33 -21.92
N GLY A 58 -22.63 -4.10 -22.09
CA GLY A 58 -21.97 -4.30 -23.38
C GLY A 58 -21.12 -3.12 -23.88
N ALA A 59 -20.91 -2.08 -23.07
CA ALA A 59 -19.98 -0.99 -23.39
C ALA A 59 -18.82 -0.96 -22.41
N ARG A 60 -17.62 -0.71 -22.95
CA ARG A 60 -16.43 -0.42 -22.17
C ARG A 60 -16.50 0.99 -21.62
N VAL A 61 -16.33 1.11 -20.31
CA VAL A 61 -16.33 2.37 -19.56
C VAL A 61 -14.97 2.48 -18.88
N GLU A 62 -14.31 3.62 -19.01
CA GLU A 62 -13.03 3.88 -18.37
C GLU A 62 -13.26 4.20 -16.88
N VAL A 63 -12.59 3.44 -16.01
CA VAL A 63 -12.77 3.53 -14.56
C VAL A 63 -11.41 3.55 -13.87
N ALA A 64 -11.25 4.45 -12.90
CA ALA A 64 -10.16 4.41 -11.94
C ALA A 64 -10.69 4.07 -10.55
N LYS A 65 -9.97 3.20 -9.85
CA LYS A 65 -10.25 2.75 -8.49
C LYS A 65 -9.09 3.12 -7.58
N VAL A 66 -9.41 3.67 -6.41
CA VAL A 66 -8.44 3.98 -5.36
C VAL A 66 -8.92 3.33 -4.06
N PHE A 67 -8.17 2.36 -3.57
CA PHE A 67 -8.38 1.78 -2.23
C PHE A 67 -7.58 2.58 -1.21
N SER A 68 -8.18 3.60 -0.63
CA SER A 68 -7.52 4.39 0.39
C SER A 68 -7.57 3.67 1.75
N GLN A 69 -6.43 3.52 2.40
CA GLN A 69 -6.31 2.91 3.72
C GLN A 69 -5.57 3.84 4.68
N LYS A 70 -6.14 4.04 5.88
CA LYS A 70 -5.52 4.74 7.02
C LYS A 70 -6.05 4.15 8.32
N ASP A 71 -5.16 3.86 9.28
CA ASP A 71 -5.50 3.40 10.63
C ASP A 71 -6.54 2.25 10.67
N GLY A 72 -6.41 1.27 9.77
CA GLY A 72 -7.33 0.12 9.66
C GLY A 72 -8.68 0.42 8.98
N TYR A 73 -8.99 1.67 8.66
CA TYR A 73 -10.14 2.02 7.82
C TYR A 73 -9.74 1.97 6.34
N ARG A 74 -10.48 1.18 5.55
CA ARG A 74 -10.29 1.04 4.10
C ARG A 74 -11.53 1.52 3.37
N ALA A 75 -11.33 2.41 2.39
CA ALA A 75 -12.40 3.08 1.67
C ALA A 75 -12.12 3.07 0.16
N LEU A 76 -13.12 2.68 -0.63
CA LEU A 76 -13.02 2.66 -2.10
C LEU A 76 -13.57 3.96 -2.68
N THR A 77 -12.74 4.69 -3.41
CA THR A 77 -13.17 5.81 -4.26
C THR A 77 -13.08 5.37 -5.72
N LEU A 78 -14.16 5.55 -6.47
CA LEU A 78 -14.24 5.18 -7.89
C LEU A 78 -14.49 6.42 -8.72
N VAL A 79 -13.73 6.59 -9.80
CA VAL A 79 -13.91 7.66 -10.78
C VAL A 79 -14.17 7.02 -12.12
N GLU A 80 -15.27 7.37 -12.77
CA GLU A 80 -15.66 6.82 -14.07
C GLU A 80 -15.94 7.93 -15.08
N LYS A 81 -15.52 7.73 -16.33
CA LYS A 81 -15.93 8.58 -17.45
C LYS A 81 -17.18 7.96 -18.08
N LYS A 82 -18.29 8.69 -18.08
CA LYS A 82 -19.52 8.27 -18.75
C LYS A 82 -19.44 8.47 -20.27
N LYS A 83 -20.36 7.83 -21.00
CA LYS A 83 -20.46 7.92 -22.47
C LYS A 83 -20.71 9.35 -22.98
N ASP A 84 -21.33 10.20 -22.16
CA ASP A 84 -21.56 11.62 -22.44
C ASP A 84 -20.30 12.49 -22.23
N GLY A 85 -19.17 11.90 -21.83
CA GLY A 85 -17.93 12.61 -21.53
C GLY A 85 -17.84 13.14 -20.10
N MET A 86 -18.87 12.94 -19.27
CA MET A 86 -18.89 13.43 -17.90
C MET A 86 -18.08 12.54 -16.97
N VAL A 87 -17.24 13.15 -16.14
CA VAL A 87 -16.42 12.45 -15.14
C VAL A 87 -17.13 12.45 -13.80
N MET A 88 -17.44 11.26 -13.31
CA MET A 88 -18.24 11.05 -12.11
C MET A 88 -17.45 10.29 -11.05
N VAL A 89 -17.62 10.68 -9.79
CA VAL A 89 -16.94 10.10 -8.63
C VAL A 89 -17.96 9.47 -7.71
N THR A 90 -17.70 8.22 -7.31
CA THR A 90 -18.42 7.53 -6.25
C THR A 90 -17.54 7.55 -4.99
N VAL A 91 -18.06 8.15 -3.92
CA VAL A 91 -17.35 8.24 -2.63
C VAL A 91 -17.86 7.17 -1.65
N PRO A 92 -17.02 6.72 -0.71
CA PRO A 92 -17.43 5.80 0.35
C PRO A 92 -18.65 6.36 1.11
N ALA A 93 -19.56 5.46 1.51
CA ALA A 93 -20.83 5.78 2.20
C ALA A 93 -21.95 6.40 1.35
N THR A 94 -21.75 6.56 0.03
CA THR A 94 -22.78 7.14 -0.86
C THR A 94 -22.99 6.25 -2.09
N THR A 95 -24.25 6.00 -2.43
CA THR A 95 -24.60 5.15 -3.59
C THR A 95 -24.67 5.95 -4.89
N SER A 96 -24.87 7.26 -4.81
CA SER A 96 -24.99 8.12 -5.99
C SER A 96 -23.64 8.66 -6.44
N ALA A 97 -23.35 8.55 -7.74
CA ALA A 97 -22.19 9.17 -8.36
C ALA A 97 -22.35 10.69 -8.42
N ILE A 98 -21.25 11.42 -8.20
CA ILE A 98 -21.19 12.87 -8.05
C ILE A 98 -20.28 13.44 -9.14
N PRO A 99 -20.62 14.56 -9.79
CA PRO A 99 -19.72 15.19 -10.76
C PRO A 99 -18.39 15.57 -10.09
N ILE A 100 -17.27 15.29 -10.75
CA ILE A 100 -15.94 15.58 -10.18
C ILE A 100 -15.74 17.06 -9.83
N ILE A 101 -16.25 17.96 -10.68
CA ILE A 101 -16.15 19.40 -10.50
C ILE A 101 -16.83 19.84 -9.19
N ALA A 102 -17.95 19.21 -8.82
CA ALA A 102 -18.64 19.51 -7.55
C ALA A 102 -17.77 19.15 -6.35
N LEU A 103 -17.08 17.99 -6.40
CA LEU A 103 -16.18 17.58 -5.31
C LEU A 103 -14.93 18.45 -5.24
N MET A 104 -14.31 18.79 -6.37
CA MET A 104 -13.12 19.65 -6.39
C MET A 104 -13.42 21.05 -5.86
N LYS A 105 -14.55 21.65 -6.26
CA LYS A 105 -15.01 22.93 -5.72
C LYS A 105 -15.36 22.81 -4.22
N ALA A 106 -16.04 21.76 -3.79
CA ALA A 106 -16.36 21.55 -2.37
C ALA A 106 -15.10 21.35 -1.48
N LEU A 107 -14.00 20.87 -2.06
CA LEU A 107 -12.71 20.72 -1.36
C LEU A 107 -11.91 22.02 -1.25
N GLY A 108 -12.32 23.09 -1.96
CA GLY A 108 -11.69 24.41 -1.87
C GLY A 108 -10.99 24.89 -3.15
N MET A 109 -11.05 24.14 -4.25
CA MET A 109 -10.48 24.56 -5.53
C MET A 109 -11.52 25.34 -6.33
N GLU A 110 -11.54 26.66 -6.19
CA GLU A 110 -12.54 27.54 -6.83
C GLU A 110 -12.19 27.95 -8.26
N SER A 111 -10.89 28.10 -8.55
CA SER A 111 -10.42 28.56 -9.85
C SER A 111 -10.59 27.47 -10.91
N ASP A 112 -11.45 27.71 -11.89
CA ASP A 112 -11.65 26.79 -13.02
C ASP A 112 -10.34 26.55 -13.81
N ALA A 113 -9.45 27.55 -13.86
CA ALA A 113 -8.13 27.43 -14.47
C ALA A 113 -7.21 26.46 -13.69
N GLU A 114 -7.29 26.46 -12.36
CA GLU A 114 -6.55 25.50 -11.52
C GLU A 114 -7.09 24.09 -11.67
N ILE A 115 -8.42 23.93 -11.67
CA ILE A 115 -9.08 22.63 -11.91
C ILE A 115 -8.63 22.05 -13.26
N CYS A 116 -8.64 22.87 -14.31
CA CYS A 116 -8.20 22.46 -15.64
C CYS A 116 -6.72 22.04 -15.61
N LYS A 117 -5.83 22.85 -15.03
CA LYS A 117 -4.40 22.53 -14.92
C LYS A 117 -4.10 21.25 -14.15
N VAL A 118 -4.90 20.94 -13.12
CA VAL A 118 -4.70 19.73 -12.29
C VAL A 118 -5.21 18.47 -13.00
N ILE A 119 -6.28 18.55 -13.79
CA ILE A 119 -6.81 17.38 -14.51
C ILE A 119 -6.07 17.19 -15.85
N SER A 120 -5.92 18.25 -16.64
CA SER A 120 -5.36 18.15 -17.98
C SER A 120 -3.86 17.84 -17.95
N SER A 121 -3.45 16.91 -18.81
CA SER A 121 -2.03 16.69 -19.20
C SER A 121 -1.72 17.32 -20.56
N ASN A 122 -2.70 17.30 -21.47
CA ASN A 122 -2.55 17.72 -22.87
C ASN A 122 -3.66 18.72 -23.28
N PRO A 123 -3.40 19.62 -24.25
CA PRO A 123 -4.40 20.59 -24.72
C PRO A 123 -5.71 19.98 -25.24
N GLU A 124 -5.67 18.74 -25.74
CA GLU A 124 -6.88 18.05 -26.20
C GLU A 124 -7.77 17.55 -25.04
N MET A 125 -7.19 17.30 -23.85
CA MET A 125 -7.97 16.97 -22.66
C MET A 125 -8.75 18.18 -22.15
N ASP A 126 -8.24 19.39 -22.38
CA ASP A 126 -8.87 20.63 -21.94
C ASP A 126 -10.30 20.74 -22.45
N THR A 127 -10.59 20.26 -23.66
CA THR A 127 -11.96 20.31 -24.22
C THR A 127 -12.94 19.48 -23.39
N ILE A 128 -12.54 18.29 -22.94
CA ILE A 128 -13.38 17.42 -22.10
C ILE A 128 -13.54 18.06 -20.72
N VAL A 129 -12.46 18.60 -20.15
CA VAL A 129 -12.49 19.22 -18.83
C VAL A 129 -13.34 20.49 -18.84
N TYR A 130 -13.22 21.34 -19.86
CA TYR A 130 -14.07 22.52 -20.03
C TYR A 130 -15.53 22.13 -20.21
N ALA A 131 -15.86 21.08 -20.97
CA ALA A 131 -17.24 20.60 -21.08
C ALA A 131 -17.81 20.14 -19.72
N ASN A 132 -17.00 19.51 -18.86
CA ASN A 132 -17.40 19.15 -17.50
C ASN A 132 -17.61 20.38 -16.60
N ILE A 133 -16.76 21.41 -16.76
CA ILE A 133 -16.90 22.69 -16.05
C ILE A 133 -18.14 23.43 -16.53
N GLU A 134 -18.40 23.53 -17.83
CA GLU A 134 -19.61 24.16 -18.38
C GLU A 134 -20.88 23.45 -17.91
N ASN A 135 -20.87 22.11 -17.90
CA ASN A 135 -21.99 21.33 -17.39
C ASN A 135 -22.28 21.60 -15.91
N SER A 136 -21.24 21.89 -15.10
CA SER A 136 -21.39 22.24 -13.69
C SER A 136 -22.24 23.50 -13.45
N PHE A 137 -22.29 24.39 -14.46
CA PHE A 137 -23.06 25.63 -14.42
C PHE A 137 -24.47 25.49 -14.99
N ASP A 138 -24.81 24.35 -15.60
CA ASP A 138 -26.13 24.15 -16.18
C ASP A 138 -27.21 24.02 -15.10
N LYS A 139 -28.02 25.08 -14.98
CA LYS A 139 -29.12 25.20 -14.01
C LYS A 139 -30.22 24.17 -14.25
N LYS A 140 -30.36 23.63 -15.47
CA LYS A 140 -31.35 22.59 -15.77
C LYS A 140 -30.95 21.25 -15.15
N THR A 141 -29.67 20.91 -15.28
CA THR A 141 -29.09 19.67 -14.75
C THR A 141 -28.87 19.76 -13.23
N TYR A 142 -28.39 20.90 -12.72
CA TYR A 142 -28.07 21.11 -11.30
C TYR A 142 -28.85 22.29 -10.71
N GLN A 143 -30.16 22.10 -10.53
CA GLN A 143 -31.02 23.10 -9.90
C GLN A 143 -30.63 23.38 -8.45
N PRO A 144 -30.69 24.64 -7.95
CA PRO A 144 -31.29 25.82 -8.59
C PRO A 144 -30.33 26.72 -9.39
N ASN A 145 -29.03 26.75 -9.06
CA ASN A 145 -28.08 27.74 -9.60
C ASN A 145 -26.82 27.13 -10.24
N GLY A 146 -26.71 25.81 -10.42
CA GLY A 146 -25.40 25.17 -10.67
C GLY A 146 -24.48 25.25 -9.45
N PHE A 147 -23.24 24.80 -9.57
CA PHE A 147 -22.23 24.97 -8.51
C PHE A 147 -21.06 25.84 -8.98
N HIS A 148 -21.21 27.16 -8.77
CA HIS A 148 -20.20 28.15 -9.13
C HIS A 148 -19.11 28.28 -8.08
N THR A 149 -19.52 28.37 -6.80
CA THR A 149 -18.64 28.59 -5.64
C THR A 149 -18.47 27.33 -4.79
N THR A 150 -17.52 27.37 -3.85
CA THR A 150 -17.38 26.35 -2.80
C THR A 150 -18.68 26.14 -2.02
N GLU A 151 -19.37 27.22 -1.66
CA GLU A 151 -20.63 27.19 -0.91
C GLU A 151 -21.75 26.51 -1.71
N ASP A 152 -21.87 26.81 -3.01
CA ASP A 152 -22.85 26.19 -3.88
C ASP A 152 -22.61 24.68 -4.03
N ALA A 153 -21.34 24.29 -4.17
CA ALA A 153 -20.95 22.89 -4.26
C ALA A 153 -21.27 22.12 -2.97
N ILE A 154 -21.02 22.72 -1.80
CA ILE A 154 -21.39 22.13 -0.50
C ILE A 154 -22.91 22.02 -0.39
N ALA A 155 -23.67 23.06 -0.77
CA ALA A 155 -25.12 23.04 -0.74
C ALA A 155 -25.72 21.94 -1.64
N PHE A 156 -25.10 21.69 -2.81
CA PHE A 156 -25.46 20.58 -3.69
C PHE A 156 -25.22 19.22 -3.01
N LEU A 157 -24.06 19.02 -2.37
CA LEU A 157 -23.75 17.80 -1.63
C LEU A 157 -24.70 17.59 -0.42
N GLU A 158 -25.03 18.66 0.30
CA GLU A 158 -25.97 18.63 1.42
C GLU A 158 -27.37 18.18 0.97
N ARG A 159 -27.81 18.56 -0.23
CA ARG A 159 -29.09 18.12 -0.77
C ARG A 159 -29.07 16.64 -1.15
N ASN A 160 -27.97 16.17 -1.75
CA ASN A 160 -27.87 14.80 -2.25
C ASN A 160 -27.72 13.75 -1.15
N PHE A 161 -26.99 14.05 -0.06
CA PHE A 161 -26.66 13.03 0.95
C PHE A 161 -27.60 12.94 2.16
N ALA A 162 -28.40 13.98 2.40
CA ALA A 162 -29.19 14.10 3.62
C ALA A 162 -30.49 14.90 3.42
N ALA A 163 -31.19 14.65 2.31
CA ALA A 163 -32.48 15.25 2.05
C ALA A 163 -33.43 15.07 3.26
N GLY A 164 -34.06 16.18 3.70
CA GLY A 164 -35.05 16.17 4.79
C GLY A 164 -34.49 16.32 6.23
N GLN A 165 -33.18 16.41 6.41
CA GLN A 165 -32.56 16.67 7.73
C GLN A 165 -32.29 18.16 7.98
N ALA A 166 -32.19 18.54 9.27
CA ALA A 166 -31.83 19.90 9.67
C ALA A 166 -30.50 20.34 9.04
N LYS A 167 -30.42 21.60 8.59
CA LYS A 167 -29.25 22.13 7.85
C LYS A 167 -27.92 21.85 8.56
N GLU A 168 -27.85 22.08 9.86
CA GLU A 168 -26.63 21.85 10.66
C GLU A 168 -26.15 20.39 10.64
N TYR A 169 -27.08 19.42 10.66
CA TYR A 169 -26.74 18.01 10.55
C TYR A 169 -26.24 17.66 9.14
N ARG A 170 -26.82 18.26 8.10
CA ARG A 170 -26.39 18.06 6.71
C ARG A 170 -24.97 18.56 6.50
N THR A 171 -24.66 19.77 6.97
CA THR A 171 -23.31 20.35 6.88
C THR A 171 -22.29 19.47 7.57
N LYS A 172 -22.54 19.08 8.83
CA LYS A 172 -21.65 18.18 9.60
C LYS A 172 -21.45 16.82 8.91
N LYS A 173 -22.48 16.28 8.25
CA LYS A 173 -22.38 15.02 7.51
C LYS A 173 -21.52 15.18 6.26
N VAL A 174 -21.70 16.25 5.48
CA VAL A 174 -20.87 16.54 4.30
C VAL A 174 -19.41 16.74 4.69
N GLU A 175 -19.15 17.54 5.73
CA GLU A 175 -17.79 17.72 6.27
C GLU A 175 -17.17 16.37 6.68
N SER A 176 -17.92 15.53 7.39
CA SER A 176 -17.44 14.18 7.73
C SER A 176 -17.14 13.31 6.51
N ILE A 177 -17.90 13.42 5.42
CA ILE A 177 -17.65 12.66 4.19
C ILE A 177 -16.37 13.17 3.52
N LEU A 178 -16.21 14.48 3.36
CA LEU A 178 -15.02 15.09 2.73
C LEU A 178 -13.75 14.84 3.54
N ASP A 179 -13.86 14.90 4.87
CA ASP A 179 -12.70 14.83 5.76
C ASP A 179 -12.35 13.38 6.13
N ARG A 180 -13.33 12.55 6.52
CA ARG A 180 -13.07 11.19 7.05
C ARG A 180 -13.30 10.05 6.06
N SER A 181 -14.21 10.22 5.11
CA SER A 181 -14.57 9.14 4.17
C SER A 181 -13.82 9.21 2.85
N LEU A 182 -13.66 10.41 2.30
CA LEU A 182 -12.95 10.62 1.03
C LEU A 182 -11.44 10.59 1.25
N LEU A 183 -10.75 9.67 0.56
CA LEU A 183 -9.29 9.53 0.53
C LEU A 183 -8.62 9.75 1.91
N PRO A 184 -8.99 8.99 2.95
CA PRO A 184 -8.52 9.19 4.32
C PRO A 184 -6.99 9.16 4.47
N HIS A 185 -6.27 8.44 3.60
CA HIS A 185 -4.80 8.37 3.60
C HIS A 185 -4.11 9.73 3.45
N LEU A 186 -4.74 10.71 2.80
CA LEU A 186 -4.16 12.05 2.59
C LEU A 186 -4.36 12.98 3.79
N GLY A 187 -5.19 12.60 4.75
CA GLY A 187 -5.51 13.41 5.93
C GLY A 187 -7.00 13.43 6.27
N ASP A 188 -7.29 13.78 7.52
CA ASP A 188 -8.63 13.87 8.11
C ASP A 188 -8.98 15.28 8.60
N LYS A 189 -8.13 16.27 8.30
CA LYS A 189 -8.32 17.67 8.67
C LYS A 189 -8.78 18.51 7.47
N LYS A 190 -9.37 19.66 7.77
CA LYS A 190 -9.81 20.64 6.76
C LYS A 190 -8.65 21.18 5.90
N GLU A 191 -7.46 21.29 6.48
CA GLU A 191 -6.23 21.74 5.79
C GLU A 191 -5.79 20.77 4.68
N ASP A 192 -6.10 19.47 4.82
CA ASP A 192 -5.72 18.44 3.86
C ASP A 192 -6.68 18.35 2.66
N ARG A 193 -7.80 19.10 2.66
CA ARG A 193 -8.78 19.07 1.56
C ARG A 193 -8.17 19.47 0.22
N MET A 194 -7.25 20.44 0.20
CA MET A 194 -6.58 20.85 -1.03
C MET A 194 -5.70 19.71 -1.62
N LYS A 195 -5.01 18.95 -0.75
CA LYS A 195 -4.23 17.77 -1.20
C LYS A 195 -5.16 16.72 -1.82
N LYS A 196 -6.33 16.48 -1.20
CA LYS A 196 -7.35 15.58 -1.75
C LYS A 196 -7.89 16.04 -3.10
N ALA A 197 -8.07 17.35 -3.30
CA ALA A 197 -8.51 17.91 -4.57
C ALA A 197 -7.48 17.66 -5.69
N ILE A 198 -6.20 17.88 -5.40
CA ILE A 198 -5.09 17.62 -6.33
C ILE A 198 -5.03 16.11 -6.67
N TYR A 199 -5.13 15.24 -5.66
CA TYR A 199 -5.12 13.79 -5.88
C TYR A 199 -6.33 13.33 -6.68
N LEU A 200 -7.55 13.83 -6.41
CA LEU A 200 -8.73 13.51 -7.23
C LEU A 200 -8.56 13.94 -8.68
N GLY A 201 -7.97 15.10 -8.92
CA GLY A 201 -7.66 15.55 -10.28
C GLY A 201 -6.66 14.62 -10.98
N ARG A 202 -5.65 14.09 -10.27
CA ARG A 202 -4.77 13.02 -10.79
C ARG A 202 -5.54 11.75 -11.15
N VAL A 203 -6.50 11.33 -10.32
CA VAL A 203 -7.31 10.14 -10.62
C VAL A 203 -8.11 10.36 -11.90
N ALA A 204 -8.75 11.52 -12.05
CA ALA A 204 -9.49 11.85 -13.27
C ALA A 204 -8.61 11.98 -14.51
N ARG A 205 -7.44 12.60 -14.37
CA ARG A 205 -6.41 12.63 -15.40
C ARG A 205 -6.11 11.23 -15.91
N SER A 206 -5.86 10.29 -14.99
CA SER A 206 -5.51 8.90 -15.34
C SER A 206 -6.65 8.20 -16.11
N VAL A 207 -7.92 8.49 -15.79
CA VAL A 207 -9.09 8.01 -16.55
C VAL A 207 -9.15 8.62 -17.96
N LEU A 208 -8.85 9.91 -18.10
CA LEU A 208 -8.84 10.59 -19.39
C LEU A 208 -7.67 10.14 -20.28
N GLU A 209 -6.49 9.89 -19.69
CA GLU A 209 -5.32 9.28 -20.35
C GLU A 209 -5.65 7.89 -20.90
N LEU A 210 -6.33 7.04 -20.12
CA LEU A 210 -6.81 5.72 -20.57
C LEU A 210 -7.83 5.86 -21.71
N SER A 211 -8.75 6.82 -21.61
CA SER A 211 -9.77 7.03 -22.65
C SER A 211 -9.18 7.42 -24.00
N ARG A 212 -8.02 8.06 -23.98
CA ARG A 212 -7.28 8.48 -25.18
C ARG A 212 -6.26 7.45 -25.68
N GLY A 213 -6.04 6.37 -24.92
CA GLY A 213 -5.01 5.37 -25.22
C GLY A 213 -3.58 5.88 -24.99
N GLU A 214 -3.40 6.98 -24.26
CA GLU A 214 -2.08 7.48 -23.84
C GLU A 214 -1.51 6.62 -22.70
N ARG A 215 -2.39 6.00 -21.90
CA ARG A 215 -2.07 5.06 -20.82
C ARG A 215 -2.73 3.72 -21.09
N LYS A 216 -2.07 2.62 -20.69
CA LYS A 216 -2.64 1.26 -20.72
C LYS A 216 -3.40 0.96 -19.42
N GLU A 217 -4.14 -0.15 -19.41
CA GLU A 217 -4.73 -0.65 -18.16
C GLU A 217 -3.63 -1.03 -17.17
N ASP A 218 -3.83 -0.71 -15.89
CA ASP A 218 -2.90 -1.10 -14.85
C ASP A 218 -3.04 -2.59 -14.55
N ASP A 219 -1.92 -3.30 -14.59
CA ASP A 219 -1.85 -4.72 -14.23
C ASP A 219 -1.96 -4.89 -12.70
N LYS A 220 -3.07 -5.46 -12.24
CA LYS A 220 -3.37 -5.67 -10.82
C LYS A 220 -2.58 -6.83 -10.20
N ASP A 221 -2.04 -7.72 -11.03
CA ASP A 221 -1.32 -8.92 -10.62
C ASP A 221 0.20 -8.71 -10.66
N HIS A 222 0.66 -7.62 -11.29
CA HIS A 222 2.00 -7.07 -11.11
C HIS A 222 2.33 -6.85 -9.63
N TYR A 223 3.47 -7.37 -9.17
CA TYR A 223 3.80 -7.37 -7.74
C TYR A 223 4.07 -5.99 -7.15
N SER A 224 4.30 -4.99 -7.99
CA SER A 224 4.38 -3.61 -7.51
C SER A 224 3.04 -3.06 -7.01
N ASN A 225 1.94 -3.66 -7.47
CA ASN A 225 0.56 -3.38 -7.06
C ASN A 225 0.02 -4.37 -6.02
N LYS A 226 0.86 -5.26 -5.48
CA LYS A 226 0.52 -6.18 -4.39
C LYS A 226 1.25 -5.80 -3.10
N ARG A 227 0.64 -6.09 -1.95
CA ARG A 227 1.24 -6.01 -0.63
C ARG A 227 0.90 -7.24 0.19
N LEU A 228 1.85 -7.71 0.97
CA LEU A 228 1.66 -8.79 1.92
C LEU A 228 1.34 -8.20 3.30
N LYS A 229 0.23 -8.64 3.88
CA LYS A 229 -0.09 -8.42 5.28
C LYS A 229 0.45 -9.57 6.11
N LEU A 230 1.42 -9.28 6.97
CA LEU A 230 2.06 -10.23 7.85
C LEU A 230 1.28 -10.41 9.16
N ALA A 231 1.78 -11.29 10.03
CA ALA A 231 1.18 -11.56 11.33
C ALA A 231 1.04 -10.28 12.19
N GLY A 232 2.02 -9.36 12.12
CA GLY A 232 1.99 -8.07 12.83
C GLY A 232 0.80 -7.22 12.41
N ASP A 233 0.69 -6.91 11.11
CA ASP A 233 -0.37 -6.06 10.56
C ASP A 233 -1.77 -6.63 10.82
N LEU A 234 -1.90 -7.96 10.70
CA LEU A 234 -3.15 -8.65 11.00
C LEU A 234 -3.51 -8.46 12.48
N MET A 235 -2.55 -8.71 13.38
CA MET A 235 -2.74 -8.57 14.82
C MET A 235 -3.06 -7.12 15.21
N GLU A 236 -2.45 -6.14 14.57
CA GLU A 236 -2.75 -4.73 14.75
C GLU A 236 -4.21 -4.41 14.37
N ASP A 237 -4.66 -4.86 13.20
CA ASP A 237 -6.05 -4.69 12.72
C ASP A 237 -7.06 -5.30 13.70
N LEU A 238 -6.77 -6.50 14.23
CA LEU A 238 -7.60 -7.18 15.22
C LEU A 238 -7.60 -6.47 16.58
N PHE A 239 -6.42 -6.06 17.05
CA PHE A 239 -6.25 -5.38 18.32
C PHE A 239 -6.97 -4.03 18.30
N ARG A 240 -6.79 -3.22 17.26
CA ARG A 240 -7.47 -1.94 17.05
C ARG A 240 -8.98 -2.08 17.17
N THR A 241 -9.57 -3.04 16.47
CA THR A 241 -11.02 -3.28 16.49
C THR A 241 -11.50 -3.74 17.86
N SER A 242 -10.76 -4.64 18.50
CA SER A 242 -11.10 -5.19 19.81
C SER A 242 -10.97 -4.14 20.92
N PHE A 243 -9.91 -3.33 20.87
CA PHE A 243 -9.67 -2.22 21.79
C PHE A 243 -10.70 -1.10 21.62
N ASN A 244 -11.05 -0.73 20.39
CA ASN A 244 -12.15 0.22 20.13
C ASN A 244 -13.49 -0.26 20.70
N SER A 245 -13.74 -1.57 20.67
CA SER A 245 -14.91 -2.16 21.31
C SER A 245 -14.85 -2.05 22.83
N LEU A 246 -13.69 -2.26 23.45
CA LEU A 246 -13.48 -2.08 24.88
C LEU A 246 -13.69 -0.61 25.29
N MET A 247 -13.18 0.33 24.50
CA MET A 247 -13.37 1.77 24.75
C MET A 247 -14.82 2.21 24.65
N LYS A 248 -15.58 1.68 23.68
CA LYS A 248 -17.03 1.92 23.56
C LYS A 248 -17.78 1.35 24.76
N ASP A 249 -17.42 0.16 25.22
CA ASP A 249 -18.03 -0.44 26.40
C ASP A 249 -17.70 0.36 27.66
N LEU A 250 -16.44 0.75 27.84
CA LEU A 250 -16.01 1.59 28.97
C LEU A 250 -16.80 2.89 29.03
N LYS A 251 -16.95 3.58 27.89
CA LYS A 251 -17.78 4.79 27.79
C LYS A 251 -19.21 4.52 28.27
N TYR A 252 -19.84 3.46 27.77
CA TYR A 252 -21.20 3.08 28.17
C TYR A 252 -21.31 2.76 29.67
N GLN A 253 -20.36 2.00 30.24
CA GLN A 253 -20.35 1.69 31.67
C GLN A 253 -20.20 2.95 32.53
N LEU A 254 -19.32 3.88 32.12
CA LEU A 254 -19.13 5.15 32.82
C LEU A 254 -20.40 6.01 32.78
N GLU A 255 -21.03 6.19 31.62
CA GLU A 255 -22.29 6.94 31.48
C GLU A 255 -23.42 6.36 32.35
N ARG A 256 -23.52 5.02 32.38
CA ARG A 256 -24.51 4.29 33.18
C ARG A 256 -24.23 4.36 34.68
N ASN A 257 -22.97 4.22 35.08
CA ASN A 257 -22.57 4.27 36.49
C ASN A 257 -22.66 5.69 37.05
N TRP A 258 -22.31 6.69 36.26
CA TRP A 258 -22.47 8.10 36.58
C TRP A 258 -23.94 8.45 36.87
N SER A 259 -24.86 7.92 36.07
CA SER A 259 -26.30 8.11 36.26
C SER A 259 -26.83 7.47 37.56
N ARG A 260 -26.16 6.45 38.09
CA ARG A 260 -26.62 5.67 39.27
C ARG A 260 -25.95 6.06 40.58
N LYS A 261 -24.66 6.36 40.55
CA LYS A 261 -23.84 6.72 41.71
C LYS A 261 -23.08 8.01 41.38
N LYS A 262 -23.72 9.15 41.64
CA LYS A 262 -23.06 10.45 41.55
C LYS A 262 -21.93 10.51 42.59
N GLY A 263 -20.68 10.48 42.15
CA GLY A 263 -19.52 10.84 42.98
C GLY A 263 -18.45 9.77 43.20
N ASP A 264 -18.68 8.49 42.93
CA ASP A 264 -17.66 7.44 43.16
C ASP A 264 -17.62 6.42 41.99
N CYS A 265 -17.21 6.90 40.82
CA CYS A 265 -16.98 6.07 39.64
C CYS A 265 -15.50 5.71 39.53
N ARG A 266 -15.12 4.51 39.97
CA ARG A 266 -13.78 3.97 39.72
C ARG A 266 -13.69 3.43 38.29
N ILE A 267 -12.65 3.83 37.56
CA ILE A 267 -12.41 3.38 36.19
C ILE A 267 -12.14 1.88 36.17
N ALA A 268 -11.30 1.39 37.09
CA ALA A 268 -10.92 -0.02 37.19
C ALA A 268 -12.14 -0.96 37.32
N SER A 269 -13.20 -0.56 38.05
CA SER A 269 -14.41 -1.37 38.18
C SER A 269 -15.33 -1.31 36.96
N SER A 270 -15.11 -0.34 36.06
CA SER A 270 -15.94 -0.15 34.85
C SER A 270 -15.32 -0.83 33.62
N ILE A 271 -14.06 -1.27 33.70
CA ILE A 271 -13.39 -2.01 32.64
C ILE A 271 -13.76 -3.49 32.74
N ARG A 272 -14.11 -4.11 31.62
CA ARG A 272 -14.34 -5.55 31.49
C ARG A 272 -13.22 -6.17 30.64
N PRO A 273 -12.13 -6.68 31.24
CA PRO A 273 -10.97 -7.18 30.49
C PRO A 273 -11.31 -8.33 29.55
N ASP A 274 -12.26 -9.18 29.96
CA ASP A 274 -12.70 -10.36 29.23
C ASP A 274 -13.19 -10.02 27.80
N LEU A 275 -13.74 -8.82 27.59
CA LEU A 275 -14.22 -8.39 26.27
C LEU A 275 -13.08 -8.31 25.24
N LEU A 276 -11.89 -7.89 25.66
CA LEU A 276 -10.71 -7.83 24.81
C LEU A 276 -10.16 -9.24 24.59
N SER A 277 -9.88 -9.95 25.68
CA SER A 277 -9.27 -11.29 25.64
C SER A 277 -10.11 -12.29 24.85
N HIS A 278 -11.43 -12.35 25.07
CA HIS A 278 -12.30 -13.26 24.33
C HIS A 278 -12.34 -12.95 22.83
N LYS A 279 -12.34 -11.67 22.44
CA LYS A 279 -12.33 -11.31 21.01
C LYS A 279 -11.03 -11.74 20.33
N LEU A 280 -9.89 -11.52 20.98
CA LEU A 280 -8.59 -11.92 20.44
C LEU A 280 -8.49 -13.45 20.32
N ILE A 281 -8.78 -14.17 21.41
CA ILE A 281 -8.70 -15.63 21.46
C ILE A 281 -9.68 -16.26 20.47
N HIS A 282 -10.91 -15.76 20.37
CA HIS A 282 -11.91 -16.28 19.44
C HIS A 282 -11.48 -16.07 17.98
N ALA A 283 -10.99 -14.89 17.62
CA ALA A 283 -10.54 -14.60 16.26
C ALA A 283 -9.37 -15.49 15.86
N LEU A 284 -8.40 -15.66 16.75
CA LEU A 284 -7.26 -16.55 16.52
C LEU A 284 -7.68 -18.03 16.46
N ALA A 285 -8.56 -18.50 17.36
CA ALA A 285 -8.99 -19.89 17.39
C ALA A 285 -9.85 -20.29 16.17
N THR A 286 -10.70 -19.39 15.69
CA THR A 286 -11.61 -19.67 14.56
C THR A 286 -11.01 -19.31 13.19
N GLY A 287 -10.02 -18.42 13.16
CA GLY A 287 -9.48 -17.85 11.93
C GLY A 287 -10.40 -16.83 11.25
N ASN A 288 -11.49 -16.41 11.92
CA ASN A 288 -12.34 -15.32 11.46
C ASN A 288 -11.76 -13.99 11.90
N TRP A 289 -11.47 -13.10 10.95
CA TRP A 289 -10.79 -11.84 11.19
C TRP A 289 -11.67 -10.63 10.95
N VAL A 290 -11.13 -9.45 11.28
CA VAL A 290 -11.81 -8.18 11.02
C VAL A 290 -11.97 -7.93 9.52
N GLY A 291 -13.07 -7.27 9.14
CA GLY A 291 -13.37 -6.96 7.74
C GLY A 291 -13.98 -8.13 6.95
N GLY A 292 -14.49 -9.17 7.61
CA GLY A 292 -15.15 -10.31 6.96
C GLY A 292 -14.18 -11.32 6.34
N ARG A 293 -12.88 -11.21 6.62
CA ARG A 293 -11.87 -12.19 6.19
C ARG A 293 -12.01 -13.47 7.03
N ALA A 294 -11.82 -14.61 6.39
CA ALA A 294 -11.88 -15.93 7.03
C ALA A 294 -10.68 -16.79 6.64
N GLY A 295 -10.30 -17.73 7.50
CA GLY A 295 -9.17 -18.63 7.26
C GLY A 295 -7.79 -18.01 7.45
N VAL A 296 -7.71 -16.88 8.16
CA VAL A 296 -6.45 -16.16 8.44
C VAL A 296 -5.57 -16.94 9.42
N SER A 297 -6.19 -17.53 10.46
CA SER A 297 -5.50 -18.44 11.38
C SER A 297 -5.82 -19.90 11.04
N GLN A 298 -4.78 -20.71 10.88
CA GLN A 298 -4.87 -22.13 10.54
C GLN A 298 -4.14 -22.98 11.59
N LEU A 299 -4.54 -24.24 11.73
CA LEU A 299 -3.79 -25.20 12.55
C LEU A 299 -2.43 -25.43 11.89
N LEU A 300 -1.33 -25.34 12.66
CA LEU A 300 0.00 -25.59 12.12
C LEU A 300 0.09 -27.04 11.63
N ASP A 301 0.68 -27.24 10.46
CA ASP A 301 0.84 -28.59 9.90
C ASP A 301 2.14 -29.20 10.44
N ARG A 302 1.99 -30.25 11.25
CA ARG A 302 3.09 -31.00 11.89
C ARG A 302 3.33 -32.37 11.26
N THR A 303 2.85 -32.61 10.04
CA THR A 303 3.05 -33.89 9.35
C THR A 303 4.54 -34.20 9.14
N THR A 304 5.33 -33.19 8.76
CA THR A 304 6.80 -33.24 8.69
C THR A 304 7.39 -31.87 8.99
N ASN A 305 8.67 -31.79 9.35
CA ASN A 305 9.37 -30.51 9.57
C ASN A 305 9.31 -29.61 8.33
N MET A 306 9.41 -30.20 7.13
CA MET A 306 9.25 -29.47 5.87
C MET A 306 7.86 -28.90 5.71
N SER A 307 6.82 -29.62 6.12
CA SER A 307 5.44 -29.11 6.07
C SER A 307 5.26 -27.92 7.00
N SER A 308 5.82 -27.97 8.20
CA SER A 308 5.76 -26.85 9.15
C SER A 308 6.46 -25.61 8.59
N MET A 309 7.66 -25.76 8.03
CA MET A 309 8.38 -24.65 7.39
C MET A 309 7.66 -24.13 6.14
N SER A 310 7.10 -25.02 5.29
CA SER A 310 6.30 -24.61 4.12
C SER A 310 5.06 -23.83 4.55
N HIS A 311 4.38 -24.27 5.62
CA HIS A 311 3.18 -23.62 6.13
C HIS A 311 3.47 -22.21 6.68
N LEU A 312 4.59 -22.02 7.39
CA LEU A 312 5.02 -20.71 7.90
C LEU A 312 5.36 -19.71 6.79
N ARG A 313 5.76 -20.19 5.61
CA ARG A 313 6.14 -19.37 4.44
C ARG A 313 5.03 -19.25 3.38
N ARG A 314 3.82 -19.68 3.73
CA ARG A 314 2.65 -19.66 2.86
C ARG A 314 2.06 -18.25 2.74
N VAL A 315 1.69 -17.89 1.53
CA VAL A 315 0.98 -16.66 1.17
C VAL A 315 -0.35 -17.04 0.53
N THR A 316 -1.44 -16.45 0.99
CA THR A 316 -2.78 -16.68 0.43
C THR A 316 -3.38 -15.38 -0.11
N SER A 317 -3.93 -15.45 -1.31
CA SER A 317 -4.73 -14.37 -1.87
C SER A 317 -6.06 -14.23 -1.12
N SER A 318 -6.56 -12.99 -0.99
CA SER A 318 -7.87 -12.69 -0.39
C SER A 318 -9.06 -12.90 -1.35
N LEU A 319 -8.80 -13.37 -2.58
CA LEU A 319 -9.83 -13.61 -3.60
C LEU A 319 -10.72 -14.83 -3.30
N THR A 320 -11.89 -14.85 -3.94
CA THR A 320 -12.86 -15.94 -3.74
C THR A 320 -12.44 -17.18 -4.51
N ARG A 321 -12.34 -18.32 -3.82
CA ARG A 321 -11.88 -19.59 -4.41
C ARG A 321 -12.83 -20.18 -5.47
N SER A 322 -14.12 -19.85 -5.40
CA SER A 322 -15.15 -20.38 -6.30
C SER A 322 -15.20 -19.70 -7.67
N GLN A 323 -14.65 -18.49 -7.79
CA GLN A 323 -14.64 -17.75 -9.06
C GLN A 323 -13.40 -18.09 -9.88
N PRO A 324 -13.55 -18.21 -11.22
CA PRO A 324 -12.42 -18.44 -12.12
C PRO A 324 -11.65 -17.14 -12.36
N HIS A 325 -10.71 -16.84 -11.46
CA HIS A 325 -9.77 -15.73 -11.60
C HIS A 325 -8.57 -16.16 -12.45
N PHE A 326 -8.69 -16.19 -13.78
CA PHE A 326 -7.63 -16.69 -14.66
C PHE A 326 -6.31 -15.90 -14.50
N GLU A 327 -6.35 -14.58 -14.70
CA GLU A 327 -5.16 -13.70 -14.60
C GLU A 327 -4.48 -13.79 -13.23
N ALA A 328 -5.27 -13.80 -12.14
CA ALA A 328 -4.71 -13.86 -10.78
C ALA A 328 -4.11 -15.24 -10.43
N ARG A 329 -4.56 -16.32 -11.08
CA ARG A 329 -4.05 -17.68 -10.87
C ARG A 329 -2.81 -17.97 -11.69
N ASP A 330 -2.61 -17.24 -12.78
CA ASP A 330 -1.47 -17.43 -13.67
C ASP A 330 -0.15 -17.03 -12.98
N LEU A 331 0.94 -17.63 -13.46
CA LEU A 331 2.29 -17.32 -12.99
C LEU A 331 2.74 -15.99 -13.61
N HIS A 332 2.58 -14.91 -12.86
CA HIS A 332 3.02 -13.58 -13.28
C HIS A 332 4.56 -13.48 -13.27
N SER A 333 5.15 -12.84 -14.28
CA SER A 333 6.61 -12.73 -14.47
C SER A 333 7.32 -12.08 -13.28
N THR A 334 6.71 -11.07 -12.67
CA THR A 334 7.27 -10.37 -11.49
C THR A 334 7.38 -11.24 -10.24
N GLN A 335 6.75 -12.42 -10.22
CA GLN A 335 6.89 -13.39 -9.13
C GLN A 335 8.29 -14.02 -9.08
N TRP A 336 9.09 -13.86 -10.15
CA TRP A 336 10.45 -14.38 -10.24
C TRP A 336 11.32 -13.95 -9.05
N GLY A 337 11.87 -14.94 -8.33
CA GLY A 337 12.70 -14.72 -7.16
C GLY A 337 11.96 -14.18 -5.93
N ARG A 338 10.62 -14.05 -5.98
CA ARG A 338 9.78 -13.60 -4.85
C ARG A 338 8.88 -14.72 -4.33
N LEU A 339 8.24 -15.44 -5.25
CA LEU A 339 7.41 -16.60 -4.97
C LEU A 339 7.95 -17.86 -5.66
N CYS A 340 7.64 -19.01 -5.10
CA CYS A 340 7.96 -20.30 -5.71
C CYS A 340 7.01 -20.56 -6.90
N PRO A 341 7.54 -20.86 -8.10
CA PRO A 341 6.69 -21.14 -9.28
C PRO A 341 6.01 -22.50 -9.23
N SER A 342 6.44 -23.42 -8.35
CA SER A 342 5.96 -24.80 -8.30
C SER A 342 5.12 -25.12 -7.06
N GLU A 343 5.37 -24.43 -5.94
CA GLU A 343 4.69 -24.70 -4.67
C GLU A 343 3.32 -24.02 -4.63
N THR A 344 2.33 -24.70 -5.20
CA THR A 344 0.91 -24.33 -5.12
C THR A 344 0.07 -25.60 -4.93
N PRO A 345 -0.92 -25.62 -4.03
CA PRO A 345 -1.78 -26.78 -3.85
C PRO A 345 -2.71 -26.98 -5.05
N GLU A 346 -3.00 -28.22 -5.39
CA GLU A 346 -3.96 -28.56 -6.43
C GLU A 346 -5.41 -28.18 -6.07
N GLY A 347 -6.31 -28.25 -7.06
CA GLY A 347 -7.74 -27.99 -6.89
C GLY A 347 -8.08 -26.49 -6.85
N GLN A 348 -9.10 -26.12 -6.07
CA GLN A 348 -9.63 -24.74 -6.07
C GLN A 348 -8.63 -23.68 -5.60
N ASN A 349 -7.62 -24.08 -4.81
CA ASN A 349 -6.58 -23.19 -4.29
C ASN A 349 -5.43 -22.96 -5.27
N CYS A 350 -5.37 -23.70 -6.38
CA CYS A 350 -4.30 -23.59 -7.38
C CYS A 350 -4.19 -22.14 -7.88
N GLY A 351 -2.98 -21.58 -7.77
CA GLY A 351 -2.67 -20.20 -8.15
C GLY A 351 -3.13 -19.11 -7.15
N LEU A 352 -3.95 -19.45 -6.14
CA LEU A 352 -4.38 -18.49 -5.11
C LEU A 352 -3.61 -18.65 -3.79
N VAL A 353 -3.12 -19.86 -3.53
CA VAL A 353 -2.21 -20.15 -2.42
C VAL A 353 -0.84 -20.44 -3.01
N LYS A 354 0.16 -19.68 -2.56
CA LYS A 354 1.54 -19.69 -3.06
C LYS A 354 2.49 -19.70 -1.87
N ASN A 355 3.76 -19.96 -2.12
CA ASN A 355 4.81 -19.89 -1.09
C ASN A 355 5.91 -18.91 -1.49
N LEU A 356 6.55 -18.31 -0.49
CA LEU A 356 7.71 -17.44 -0.71
C LEU A 356 8.89 -18.22 -1.32
N ALA A 357 9.59 -17.60 -2.26
CA ALA A 357 10.87 -18.11 -2.76
C ALA A 357 11.92 -18.13 -1.63
N LEU A 358 13.02 -18.86 -1.79
CA LEU A 358 14.00 -19.06 -0.72
C LEU A 358 14.66 -17.76 -0.24
N ILE A 359 15.00 -16.87 -1.18
CA ILE A 359 15.71 -15.63 -0.91
C ILE A 359 14.77 -14.45 -1.23
N THR A 360 13.94 -14.12 -0.26
CA THR A 360 12.94 -13.06 -0.35
C THR A 360 12.90 -12.32 0.97
N ASP A 361 12.64 -11.02 0.91
CA ASP A 361 12.36 -10.19 2.06
C ASP A 361 11.03 -9.45 1.89
N VAL A 362 10.39 -9.14 3.02
CA VAL A 362 9.14 -8.35 3.05
C VAL A 362 9.47 -7.01 3.70
N SER A 363 9.24 -5.91 2.98
CA SER A 363 9.63 -4.59 3.46
C SER A 363 8.95 -4.18 4.75
N GLU A 364 9.71 -3.51 5.61
CA GLU A 364 9.19 -2.75 6.75
C GLU A 364 8.78 -1.33 6.32
N GLY A 365 7.91 -0.70 7.11
CA GLY A 365 7.42 0.64 6.83
C GLY A 365 8.34 1.73 7.38
N LEU A 366 8.71 2.68 6.53
CA LEU A 366 9.39 3.92 6.93
C LEU A 366 8.41 5.09 6.87
N SER A 367 8.44 5.96 7.88
CA SER A 367 7.54 7.10 7.91
C SER A 367 7.83 8.08 6.75
N ASP A 368 6.76 8.55 6.10
CA ASP A 368 6.84 9.56 5.04
C ASP A 368 7.62 10.81 5.50
N SER A 369 7.44 11.24 6.74
CA SER A 369 8.12 12.42 7.29
C SER A 369 9.62 12.24 7.39
N ASP A 370 10.07 11.06 7.84
CA ASP A 370 11.50 10.77 7.97
C ASP A 370 12.14 10.68 6.59
N LEU A 371 11.49 9.98 5.66
CA LEU A 371 11.96 9.90 4.28
C LEU A 371 12.10 11.29 3.65
N MET A 372 11.08 12.15 3.79
CA MET A 372 11.13 13.51 3.26
C MET A 372 12.25 14.35 3.86
N TRP A 373 12.58 14.14 5.14
CA TRP A 373 13.71 14.80 5.78
C TRP A 373 15.04 14.30 5.22
N MET A 374 15.18 13.01 4.94
CA MET A 374 16.41 12.39 4.42
C MET A 374 16.69 12.74 2.95
N ILE A 375 15.66 13.05 2.16
CA ILE A 375 15.79 13.45 0.74
C ILE A 375 15.69 14.97 0.51
N ARG A 376 15.74 15.77 1.57
CA ARG A 376 15.54 17.23 1.51
C ARG A 376 16.52 17.97 0.59
N ASP A 377 17.70 17.40 0.40
CA ASP A 377 18.81 17.91 -0.42
C ASP A 377 18.75 17.43 -1.88
N CYS A 378 17.74 16.62 -2.25
CA CYS A 378 17.53 16.14 -3.62
C CYS A 378 16.73 17.13 -4.51
N ASP A 379 16.70 18.42 -4.16
CA ASP A 379 16.10 19.53 -4.94
C ASP A 379 14.67 19.26 -5.46
N LEU A 380 13.75 18.91 -4.56
CA LEU A 380 12.32 18.80 -4.92
C LEU A 380 11.71 20.19 -5.13
N GLN A 381 11.23 20.43 -6.34
CA GLN A 381 10.54 21.66 -6.74
C GLN A 381 9.03 21.57 -6.46
N PRO A 382 8.30 22.70 -6.44
CA PRO A 382 6.85 22.70 -6.32
C PRO A 382 6.16 21.85 -7.39
N VAL A 383 4.99 21.30 -7.09
CA VAL A 383 4.25 20.35 -7.93
C VAL A 383 3.97 20.86 -9.36
N ASN A 384 3.90 22.18 -9.56
CA ASN A 384 3.43 22.82 -10.79
C ASN A 384 4.53 23.25 -11.78
N THR A 385 5.76 22.75 -11.63
CA THR A 385 6.87 23.13 -12.52
C THR A 385 6.69 22.48 -13.91
N PRO A 386 6.56 23.26 -14.99
CA PRO A 386 6.41 22.72 -16.34
C PRO A 386 7.64 21.92 -16.77
N GLY A 387 7.43 20.76 -17.40
CA GLY A 387 8.50 19.91 -17.94
C GLY A 387 9.29 19.11 -16.90
N ALA A 388 9.08 19.36 -15.60
CA ALA A 388 9.68 18.57 -14.53
C ALA A 388 8.93 17.25 -14.32
N ALA A 389 9.65 16.19 -13.97
CA ALA A 389 9.07 14.91 -13.61
C ALA A 389 8.33 15.01 -12.27
N ARG A 390 7.17 14.38 -12.14
CA ARG A 390 6.39 14.40 -10.89
C ARG A 390 6.96 13.37 -9.93
N VAL A 391 7.14 13.75 -8.66
CA VAL A 391 7.71 12.86 -7.64
C VAL A 391 6.63 12.42 -6.67
N TYR A 392 6.40 11.12 -6.62
CA TYR A 392 5.44 10.48 -5.74
C TYR A 392 6.14 9.69 -4.64
N VAL A 393 5.60 9.76 -3.44
CA VAL A 393 6.02 8.97 -2.28
C VAL A 393 4.81 8.18 -1.79
N ASN A 394 4.87 6.84 -1.85
CA ASN A 394 3.76 5.96 -1.44
C ASN A 394 2.40 6.34 -2.07
N GLY A 395 2.44 6.83 -3.32
CA GLY A 395 1.27 7.30 -4.07
C GLY A 395 0.91 8.78 -3.87
N ASP A 396 1.41 9.45 -2.83
CA ASP A 396 1.18 10.89 -2.59
C ASP A 396 2.13 11.77 -3.41
N LEU A 397 1.62 12.88 -3.96
CA LEU A 397 2.37 13.79 -4.80
C LEU A 397 3.10 14.82 -3.93
N LYS A 398 4.42 14.68 -3.78
CA LYS A 398 5.22 15.54 -2.89
C LYS A 398 5.87 16.71 -3.61
N GLY A 399 6.14 16.60 -4.92
CA GLY A 399 6.80 17.66 -5.67
C GLY A 399 7.07 17.29 -7.12
N SER A 400 7.98 18.05 -7.75
CA SER A 400 8.50 17.77 -9.07
C SER A 400 10.03 17.88 -9.09
N ASN A 401 10.70 17.28 -10.08
CA ASN A 401 12.14 17.36 -10.23
C ASN A 401 12.52 17.56 -11.71
N GLY A 402 13.37 18.54 -12.00
CA GLY A 402 13.80 18.86 -13.36
C GLY A 402 14.76 17.85 -14.00
N ASN A 403 15.39 16.98 -13.22
CA ASN A 403 16.29 15.93 -13.68
C ASN A 403 16.02 14.60 -12.93
N PRO A 404 14.98 13.85 -13.35
CA PRO A 404 14.58 12.61 -12.68
C PRO A 404 15.69 11.55 -12.67
N VAL A 405 16.49 11.45 -13.74
CA VAL A 405 17.57 10.47 -13.84
C VAL A 405 18.63 10.71 -12.76
N LYS A 406 18.99 11.97 -12.53
CA LYS A 406 19.90 12.34 -11.44
C LYS A 406 19.30 12.03 -10.07
N LEU A 407 18.02 12.38 -9.85
CA LEU A 407 17.32 12.09 -8.60
C LEU A 407 17.35 10.59 -8.24
N VAL A 408 17.08 9.72 -9.21
CA VAL A 408 17.12 8.26 -9.04
C VAL A 408 18.53 7.80 -8.68
N SER A 409 19.54 8.30 -9.38
CA SER A 409 20.95 7.96 -9.11
C SER A 409 21.38 8.41 -7.72
N ASP A 410 21.02 9.64 -7.31
CA ASP A 410 21.41 10.22 -6.02
C ASP A 410 20.77 9.44 -4.85
N ILE A 411 19.50 9.06 -4.97
CA ILE A 411 18.80 8.26 -3.95
C ILE A 411 19.39 6.84 -3.85
N ARG A 412 19.68 6.18 -4.99
CA ARG A 412 20.33 4.87 -5.00
C ARG A 412 21.72 4.93 -4.35
N GLU A 413 22.51 5.94 -4.66
CA GLU A 413 23.85 6.08 -4.07
C GLU A 413 23.79 6.35 -2.56
N LYS A 414 22.84 7.18 -2.11
CA LYS A 414 22.59 7.40 -0.68
C LYS A 414 22.20 6.12 0.05
N ARG A 415 21.41 5.24 -0.57
CA ARG A 415 21.07 3.92 -0.03
C ARG A 415 22.33 3.04 0.06
N ARG A 416 23.17 3.03 -0.98
CA ARG A 416 24.41 2.23 -1.04
C ARG A 416 25.48 2.65 -0.05
N CYS A 417 25.51 3.92 0.36
CA CYS A 417 26.44 4.39 1.39
C CYS A 417 25.85 4.38 2.81
N GLY A 418 24.63 3.84 2.98
CA GLY A 418 23.95 3.72 4.27
C GLY A 418 23.36 5.03 4.81
N LEU A 419 23.29 6.09 4.00
CA LEU A 419 22.62 7.35 4.37
C LEU A 419 21.10 7.23 4.30
N LEU A 420 20.58 6.34 3.44
CA LEU A 420 19.16 5.98 3.37
C LEU A 420 18.95 4.52 3.79
N PRO A 421 17.81 4.18 4.43
CA PRO A 421 17.49 2.82 4.79
C PRO A 421 17.26 1.98 3.52
N TYR A 422 17.53 0.66 3.60
CA TYR A 422 17.37 -0.24 2.46
C TYR A 422 15.88 -0.50 2.11
N GLU A 423 14.96 -0.07 2.97
CA GLU A 423 13.50 0.00 2.78
C GLU A 423 13.10 0.88 1.59
N VAL A 424 13.89 1.88 1.23
CA VAL A 424 13.54 2.83 0.18
C VAL A 424 13.84 2.23 -1.19
N ASN A 425 12.82 2.10 -2.04
CA ASN A 425 12.96 1.72 -3.44
C ASN A 425 12.52 2.88 -4.34
N ILE A 426 13.17 3.03 -5.49
CA ILE A 426 12.91 4.14 -6.42
C ILE A 426 12.86 3.66 -7.87
N HIS A 427 11.82 4.12 -8.56
CA HIS A 427 11.55 3.87 -9.97
C HIS A 427 11.33 5.20 -10.71
N TYR A 428 11.81 5.28 -11.95
CA TYR A 428 11.46 6.34 -12.88
C TYR A 428 10.77 5.75 -14.12
N ASP A 429 9.56 6.24 -14.35
CA ASP A 429 8.76 5.95 -15.53
C ASP A 429 8.98 7.06 -16.58
N PRO A 430 9.68 6.76 -17.69
CA PRO A 430 9.92 7.74 -18.75
C PRO A 430 8.69 8.01 -19.62
N GLU A 431 7.70 7.10 -19.68
CA GLU A 431 6.50 7.28 -20.50
C GLU A 431 5.60 8.36 -19.91
N MET A 432 5.41 8.31 -18.59
CA MET A 432 4.56 9.25 -17.84
C MET A 432 5.36 10.41 -17.23
N ASN A 433 6.68 10.36 -17.31
CA ASN A 433 7.62 11.28 -16.66
C ASN A 433 7.37 11.39 -15.14
N GLU A 434 7.29 10.23 -14.47
CA GLU A 434 6.97 10.11 -13.04
C GLU A 434 8.10 9.39 -12.29
N VAL A 435 8.51 9.92 -11.14
CA VAL A 435 9.41 9.26 -10.20
C VAL A 435 8.58 8.73 -9.04
N ILE A 436 8.67 7.43 -8.78
CA ILE A 436 7.91 6.75 -7.73
C ILE A 436 8.90 6.28 -6.68
N ILE A 437 8.72 6.75 -5.45
CA ILE A 437 9.48 6.34 -4.28
C ILE A 437 8.56 5.54 -3.37
N ASN A 438 8.93 4.28 -3.13
CA ASN A 438 8.22 3.39 -2.23
C ASN A 438 9.02 3.21 -0.95
N SER A 439 8.36 3.40 0.19
CA SER A 439 8.89 3.17 1.53
C SER A 439 7.88 2.51 2.46
N ASP A 440 6.80 1.97 1.89
CA ASP A 440 5.72 1.32 2.60
C ASP A 440 6.05 -0.14 2.96
N GLU A 441 5.36 -0.67 3.96
CA GLU A 441 5.49 -2.05 4.43
C GLU A 441 4.81 -3.06 3.48
N GLY A 442 5.23 -4.32 3.55
CA GLY A 442 4.55 -5.42 2.85
C GLY A 442 4.95 -5.61 1.39
N ARG A 443 5.97 -4.91 0.87
CA ARG A 443 6.50 -5.14 -0.49
C ARG A 443 7.39 -6.37 -0.51
N LEU A 444 7.23 -7.20 -1.54
CA LEU A 444 8.18 -8.30 -1.77
C LEU A 444 9.42 -7.81 -2.50
N ARG A 445 10.57 -8.02 -1.86
CA ARG A 445 11.88 -7.62 -2.36
C ARG A 445 12.75 -8.86 -2.56
N ARG A 446 13.62 -8.82 -3.58
CA ARG A 446 14.65 -9.84 -3.79
C ARG A 446 16.02 -9.17 -3.77
N PRO A 447 17.05 -9.82 -3.21
CA PRO A 447 18.37 -9.23 -3.15
C PRO A 447 19.10 -9.47 -4.47
N LEU A 448 19.75 -8.43 -5.00
CA LEU A 448 20.57 -8.50 -6.21
C LEU A 448 21.97 -7.96 -5.96
N LEU A 449 22.96 -8.55 -6.64
CA LEU A 449 24.34 -8.06 -6.63
C LEU A 449 24.46 -6.85 -7.55
N VAL A 450 25.06 -5.77 -7.04
CA VAL A 450 25.28 -4.56 -7.82
C VAL A 450 26.46 -4.76 -8.77
N VAL A 451 26.26 -4.36 -10.02
CA VAL A 451 27.29 -4.33 -11.07
C VAL A 451 27.62 -2.88 -11.39
N LYS A 452 28.92 -2.55 -11.38
CA LYS A 452 29.44 -1.22 -11.73
C LYS A 452 30.52 -1.40 -12.79
N ASP A 453 30.40 -0.66 -13.90
CA ASP A 453 31.36 -0.67 -15.02
C ASP A 453 31.68 -2.10 -15.53
N GLY A 454 30.66 -2.96 -15.60
CA GLY A 454 30.78 -4.35 -16.08
C GLY A 454 31.43 -5.33 -15.11
N ARG A 455 31.63 -4.95 -13.84
CA ARG A 455 32.18 -5.84 -12.79
C ARG A 455 31.28 -5.85 -11.55
N THR A 456 31.20 -7.01 -10.89
CA THR A 456 30.54 -7.11 -9.59
C THR A 456 31.37 -6.36 -8.55
N ILE A 457 30.71 -5.63 -7.65
CA ILE A 457 31.38 -4.96 -6.52
C ILE A 457 31.92 -6.00 -5.52
N LEU A 458 31.29 -7.18 -5.46
CA LEU A 458 31.74 -8.30 -4.64
C LEU A 458 33.16 -8.75 -5.01
N SER A 459 34.08 -8.68 -4.04
CA SER A 459 35.49 -9.04 -4.19
C SER A 459 35.82 -10.38 -3.52
N ARG A 460 36.97 -10.98 -3.85
CA ARG A 460 37.46 -12.19 -3.16
C ARG A 460 37.66 -11.98 -1.67
N LYS A 461 38.09 -10.78 -1.25
CA LYS A 461 38.24 -10.41 0.16
C LYS A 461 36.91 -10.50 0.91
N HIS A 462 35.81 -10.11 0.26
CA HIS A 462 34.47 -10.23 0.85
C HIS A 462 34.09 -11.70 1.02
N ILE A 463 34.33 -12.54 0.01
CA ILE A 463 34.05 -13.98 0.06
C ILE A 463 34.85 -14.68 1.17
N GLU A 464 36.14 -14.36 1.30
CA GLU A 464 36.99 -14.88 2.38
C GLU A 464 36.52 -14.38 3.75
N GLY A 465 36.14 -13.10 3.87
CA GLY A 465 35.60 -12.54 5.10
C GLY A 465 34.27 -13.18 5.53
N ILE A 466 33.41 -13.54 4.58
CA ILE A 466 32.18 -14.31 4.86
C ILE A 466 32.52 -15.71 5.37
N ARG A 467 33.48 -16.40 4.75
CA ARG A 467 33.93 -17.75 5.17
C ARG A 467 34.54 -17.74 6.57
N ASP A 468 35.29 -16.69 6.90
CA ASP A 468 35.89 -16.49 8.21
C ASP A 468 34.88 -16.04 9.29
N GLY A 469 33.63 -15.74 8.91
CA GLY A 469 32.61 -15.19 9.81
C GLY A 469 32.85 -13.74 10.25
N LYS A 470 33.76 -13.02 9.58
CA LYS A 470 34.10 -11.61 9.86
C LYS A 470 33.12 -10.64 9.21
N ILE A 471 32.53 -11.03 8.08
CA ILE A 471 31.56 -10.23 7.32
C ILE A 471 30.21 -10.93 7.38
N ARG A 472 29.19 -10.22 7.83
CA ARG A 472 27.79 -10.68 7.85
C ARG A 472 27.04 -10.17 6.62
N TRP A 473 25.85 -10.72 6.38
CA TRP A 473 24.99 -10.28 5.29
C TRP A 473 24.63 -8.79 5.39
N ASP A 474 24.33 -8.30 6.59
CA ASP A 474 24.01 -6.89 6.83
C ASP A 474 25.15 -5.95 6.39
N ASP A 475 26.39 -6.38 6.55
CA ASP A 475 27.56 -5.59 6.15
C ASP A 475 27.61 -5.44 4.62
N LEU A 476 27.22 -6.47 3.85
CA LEU A 476 27.15 -6.41 2.39
C LEU A 476 26.09 -5.42 1.88
N PHE A 477 24.97 -5.29 2.60
CA PHE A 477 23.95 -4.29 2.29
C PHE A 477 24.44 -2.88 2.64
N ARG A 478 25.08 -2.69 3.80
CA ARG A 478 25.65 -1.39 4.20
C ARG A 478 26.77 -0.91 3.29
N GLU A 479 27.56 -1.83 2.72
CA GLU A 479 28.61 -1.53 1.74
C GLU A 479 28.07 -1.36 0.31
N GLY A 480 26.75 -1.50 0.10
CA GLY A 480 26.13 -1.35 -1.22
C GLY A 480 26.51 -2.43 -2.24
N ILE A 481 26.98 -3.59 -1.77
CA ILE A 481 27.34 -4.74 -2.61
C ILE A 481 26.07 -5.47 -3.07
N ILE A 482 25.10 -5.59 -2.18
CA ILE A 482 23.79 -6.20 -2.40
C ILE A 482 22.72 -5.15 -2.17
N GLU A 483 21.68 -5.13 -3.01
CA GLU A 483 20.51 -4.27 -2.84
C GLU A 483 19.22 -5.08 -2.81
N TRP A 484 18.29 -4.69 -1.93
CA TRP A 484 16.91 -5.18 -1.96
C TRP A 484 16.13 -4.43 -3.03
N ILE A 485 15.64 -5.15 -4.03
CA ILE A 485 14.91 -4.58 -5.17
C ILE A 485 13.47 -5.06 -5.13
N ASP A 486 12.53 -4.12 -5.04
CA ASP A 486 11.09 -4.38 -5.19
C ASP A 486 10.70 -4.53 -6.67
N ALA A 487 9.47 -4.95 -6.94
CA ALA A 487 9.03 -5.18 -8.31
C ALA A 487 8.94 -3.90 -9.16
N GLU A 488 8.83 -2.71 -8.55
CA GLU A 488 8.76 -1.45 -9.31
C GLU A 488 10.16 -0.96 -9.70
N GLU A 489 11.13 -0.99 -8.78
CA GLU A 489 12.51 -0.62 -9.08
C GLU A 489 13.17 -1.60 -10.06
N GLU A 490 12.75 -2.86 -10.06
CA GLU A 490 13.22 -3.88 -11.01
C GLU A 490 12.92 -3.54 -12.48
N GLU A 491 11.85 -2.79 -12.77
CA GLU A 491 11.53 -2.34 -14.14
C GLU A 491 12.62 -1.42 -14.73
N ASN A 492 13.44 -0.80 -13.88
CA ASN A 492 14.60 -0.01 -14.32
C ASN A 492 15.92 -0.79 -14.31
N ALA A 493 15.88 -2.12 -14.10
CA ALA A 493 17.06 -2.95 -13.95
C ALA A 493 17.16 -3.99 -15.07
N THR A 494 18.33 -4.08 -15.70
CA THR A 494 18.68 -5.21 -16.56
C THR A 494 19.50 -6.21 -15.75
N VAL A 495 18.83 -7.30 -15.34
CA VAL A 495 19.46 -8.32 -14.49
C VAL A 495 20.17 -9.37 -15.35
N LEU A 496 21.46 -9.55 -15.11
CA LEU A 496 22.25 -10.63 -15.71
C LEU A 496 22.06 -11.91 -14.90
N VAL A 497 21.75 -13.02 -15.57
CA VAL A 497 21.56 -14.33 -14.92
C VAL A 497 22.91 -14.93 -14.50
N GLU A 498 23.90 -14.78 -15.36
CA GLU A 498 25.27 -15.22 -15.11
C GLU A 498 26.19 -14.00 -15.05
N PRO A 499 27.19 -14.01 -14.15
CA PRO A 499 28.24 -13.00 -14.22
C PRO A 499 28.91 -13.13 -15.59
N TYR A 500 29.01 -12.02 -16.34
CA TYR A 500 29.71 -11.99 -17.62
C TYR A 500 31.05 -12.74 -17.48
N GLU A 501 31.23 -13.84 -18.22
CA GLU A 501 32.51 -14.53 -18.27
C GLU A 501 33.53 -13.54 -18.84
N VAL A 502 34.29 -12.88 -17.97
CA VAL A 502 35.45 -12.14 -18.39
C VAL A 502 36.36 -13.17 -19.06
N PRO A 503 36.63 -13.04 -20.38
CA PRO A 503 37.47 -14.01 -21.05
C PRO A 503 38.79 -14.09 -20.28
N LYS A 504 39.29 -15.30 -20.05
CA LYS A 504 40.52 -15.58 -19.27
C LYS A 504 41.73 -14.76 -19.72
N ARG A 505 41.65 -14.12 -20.90
CA ARG A 505 42.61 -13.19 -21.45
C ARG A 505 41.88 -12.07 -22.21
N CYS A 506 42.41 -10.85 -22.12
CA CYS A 506 41.92 -9.71 -22.90
C CYS A 506 42.04 -9.99 -24.42
N PRO A 507 40.96 -9.90 -25.22
CA PRO A 507 41.02 -10.16 -26.66
C PRO A 507 41.88 -9.14 -27.44
N CYS A 508 42.14 -7.95 -26.89
CA CYS A 508 43.04 -6.96 -27.52
C CYS A 508 44.54 -7.19 -27.21
N CYS A 509 44.90 -7.71 -26.03
CA CYS A 509 46.31 -7.77 -25.61
C CYS A 509 46.77 -9.12 -25.06
N GLY A 510 45.89 -10.12 -25.00
CA GLY A 510 46.21 -11.49 -24.59
C GLY A 510 46.66 -11.68 -23.14
N ARG A 511 46.64 -10.62 -22.32
CA ARG A 511 46.98 -10.70 -20.88
C ARG A 511 45.85 -11.33 -20.10
N ALA A 512 46.21 -12.20 -19.16
CA ALA A 512 45.29 -12.88 -18.25
C ALA A 512 44.57 -11.89 -17.32
#